data_AF-A0A672J7M4-F1
#
_entry.id   AF-A0A672J7M4-F1
#
_cell.length_a   1.000
_cell.length_b   1.000
_cell.length_c   1.000
_cell.angle_alpha   90.00
_cell.angle_beta   90.00
_cell.angle_gamma   90.00
#
_symmetry.space_group_name_H-M   'P 1'
#
loop_
_entity.id
_entity.type
_entity.pdbx_description
1 polymer ?
#
loop_
_entity_poly.entity_id
_entity_poly.type
_entity_poly.pdbx_seq_one_letter_code
_entity_poly.pdbx_strand_id
1 'polypeptide(L)'
;MFVFDHTIPRGFQNRFSTQYRCYSVSMLAGPNDRSDVEKGGKIIMPPSALDQLSRLNITYPMLFKLTNKNSDRMTHCGVLEFVADEGICYLPHWMMQNLLLEEGGLVQVESVNLMVATYSKFQPQSPDFLDITNPKAVISHYK
;
A
#
# COMPACT_ATOMS: atom_id res chain seq x y z
N MET A 1 -33.53 17.96 10.65
CA MET A 1 -32.75 16.70 10.62
C MET A 1 -31.55 16.96 9.73
N PHE A 2 -30.42 17.38 10.31
CA PHE A 2 -29.23 17.78 9.57
C PHE A 2 -28.31 16.56 9.47
N VAL A 3 -28.23 15.94 8.30
CA VAL A 3 -27.15 15.01 7.96
C VAL A 3 -26.12 15.80 7.18
N PHE A 4 -24.93 15.92 7.77
CA PHE A 4 -23.79 16.62 7.21
C PHE A 4 -23.23 15.79 6.05
N ASP A 5 -23.52 16.19 4.82
CA ASP A 5 -22.71 15.81 3.68
C ASP A 5 -21.41 16.62 3.74
N HIS A 6 -20.37 15.99 4.28
CA HIS A 6 -19.03 16.56 4.30
C HIS A 6 -18.25 15.99 3.12
N THR A 7 -18.64 16.36 1.89
CA THR A 7 -17.65 16.43 0.81
C THR A 7 -16.65 17.51 1.20
N ILE A 8 -15.59 17.14 1.91
CA ILE A 8 -14.44 18.02 2.09
C ILE A 8 -13.92 18.30 0.69
N PRO A 9 -13.95 19.56 0.19
CA PRO A 9 -13.21 19.90 -0.99
C PRO A 9 -11.75 19.66 -0.63
N ARG A 10 -11.15 18.62 -1.20
CA ARG A 10 -9.70 18.40 -1.06
C ARG A 10 -9.03 19.62 -1.66
N GLY A 11 -8.67 20.57 -0.81
CA GLY A 11 -7.82 21.69 -1.18
C GLY A 11 -6.60 21.15 -1.91
N PHE A 12 -5.98 21.99 -2.74
CA PHE A 12 -4.67 21.76 -3.33
C PHE A 12 -3.64 21.51 -2.21
N GLN A 13 -3.66 20.30 -1.67
CA GLN A 13 -2.67 19.78 -0.77
C GLN A 13 -1.50 19.42 -1.65
N ASN A 14 -0.31 19.90 -1.30
CA ASN A 14 0.95 19.56 -1.92
C ASN A 14 1.29 18.09 -1.60
N ARG A 15 0.44 17.18 -2.07
CA ARG A 15 0.39 15.77 -1.71
C ARG A 15 0.38 14.97 -3.00
N PHE A 16 1.20 13.94 -3.04
CA PHE A 16 1.25 13.04 -4.17
C PHE A 16 -0.09 12.31 -4.25
N SER A 17 -0.79 12.42 -5.38
CA SER A 17 -2.04 11.69 -5.65
C SER A 17 -2.10 11.38 -7.13
N THR A 18 -1.95 10.11 -7.49
CA THR A 18 -2.01 9.69 -8.89
C THR A 18 -2.62 8.30 -9.01
N GLN A 19 -2.97 7.90 -10.23
CA GLN A 19 -3.50 6.57 -10.52
C GLN A 19 -2.46 5.73 -11.24
N TYR A 20 -2.33 4.49 -10.82
CA TYR A 20 -1.43 3.51 -11.44
C TYR A 20 -2.20 2.24 -11.79
N ARG A 21 -1.72 1.54 -12.81
CA ARG A 21 -2.15 0.17 -13.10
C ARG A 21 -1.43 -0.80 -12.18
N CYS A 22 -2.19 -1.65 -11.52
CA CYS A 22 -1.70 -2.62 -10.56
C CYS A 22 -1.42 -3.96 -11.22
N TYR A 23 -0.25 -4.52 -10.97
CA TYR A 23 0.08 -5.90 -11.35
C TYR A 23 0.68 -6.63 -10.16
N SER A 24 0.59 -7.96 -10.16
CA SER A 24 1.22 -8.77 -9.13
C SER A 24 2.74 -8.65 -9.24
N VAL A 25 3.45 -8.57 -8.11
CA VAL A 25 4.93 -8.59 -8.13
C VAL A 25 5.50 -9.88 -8.72
N SER A 26 4.72 -10.97 -8.81
CA SER A 26 5.09 -12.18 -9.55
C SER A 26 5.28 -11.95 -11.05
N MET A 27 4.67 -10.91 -11.63
CA MET A 27 4.82 -10.57 -13.05
C MET A 27 6.09 -9.76 -13.34
N LEU A 28 6.74 -9.23 -12.30
CA LEU A 28 7.97 -8.45 -12.48
C LEU A 28 9.11 -9.39 -12.88
N ALA A 29 9.60 -9.25 -14.11
CA ALA A 29 10.72 -10.04 -14.60
C ALA A 29 11.99 -9.76 -13.78
N GLY A 30 12.47 -10.75 -13.03
CA GLY A 30 13.69 -10.64 -12.25
C GLY A 30 14.25 -12.02 -11.87
N PRO A 31 15.58 -12.15 -11.72
CA PRO A 31 16.25 -13.44 -11.48
C PRO A 31 16.00 -14.05 -10.09
N ASN A 32 15.26 -13.37 -9.21
CA ASN A 32 14.98 -13.82 -7.85
C ASN A 32 13.48 -13.72 -7.56
N ASP A 33 12.90 -14.83 -7.10
CA ASP A 33 11.58 -14.85 -6.47
C ASP A 33 11.54 -13.79 -5.36
N ARG A 34 10.82 -12.68 -5.61
CA ARG A 34 10.63 -11.56 -4.67
C ARG A 34 9.65 -11.94 -3.54
N SER A 35 9.86 -13.11 -2.95
CA SER A 35 9.05 -13.72 -1.90
C SER A 35 8.87 -12.81 -0.69
N ASP A 36 9.89 -12.02 -0.35
CA ASP A 36 9.85 -11.08 0.77
C ASP A 36 8.90 -9.91 0.52
N VAL A 37 8.72 -9.52 -0.74
CA VAL A 37 7.78 -8.48 -1.14
C VAL A 37 6.36 -9.00 -1.05
N GLU A 38 6.13 -10.22 -1.56
CA GLU A 38 4.84 -10.92 -1.44
C GLU A 38 4.42 -11.11 0.03
N LYS A 39 5.36 -11.30 0.97
CA LYS A 39 5.04 -11.44 2.40
C LYS A 39 4.95 -10.11 3.16
N GLY A 40 5.29 -8.99 2.52
CA GLY A 40 5.44 -7.69 3.17
C GLY A 40 4.37 -6.67 2.77
N GLY A 41 4.38 -5.51 3.44
CA GLY A 41 3.52 -4.35 3.16
C GLY A 41 4.12 -3.31 2.21
N LYS A 42 5.06 -3.71 1.35
CA LYS A 42 5.80 -2.79 0.48
C LYS A 42 5.46 -3.04 -0.99
N ILE A 43 5.33 -1.96 -1.76
CA ILE A 43 5.04 -1.98 -3.19
C ILE A 43 6.23 -1.49 -4.02
N ILE A 44 6.21 -1.74 -5.32
CA ILE A 44 7.20 -1.21 -6.26
C ILE A 44 6.52 -0.18 -7.15
N MET A 45 7.13 0.99 -7.25
CA MET A 45 6.58 2.15 -7.96
C MET A 45 7.49 2.58 -9.11
N PRO A 46 7.03 3.41 -10.06
CA PRO A 46 7.88 3.89 -11.14
C PRO A 46 8.83 4.99 -10.66
N PRO A 47 9.99 5.17 -11.31
CA PRO A 47 10.94 6.23 -10.95
C PRO A 47 10.35 7.64 -11.07
N SER A 48 9.38 7.88 -11.97
CA SER A 48 8.64 9.14 -12.00
C SER A 48 7.92 9.48 -10.69
N ALA A 49 7.46 8.47 -9.94
CA ALA A 49 6.85 8.69 -8.63
C ALA A 49 7.87 9.30 -7.65
N LEU A 50 9.11 8.80 -7.65
CA LEU A 50 10.18 9.32 -6.79
C LEU A 50 10.51 10.78 -7.10
N ASP A 51 10.57 11.16 -8.38
CA ASP A 51 10.82 12.56 -8.78
C ASP A 51 9.71 13.47 -8.25
N GLN A 52 8.45 13.07 -8.38
CA GLN A 52 7.31 13.82 -7.84
C GLN A 52 7.37 13.91 -6.31
N LEU A 53 7.66 12.81 -5.61
CA LEU A 53 7.78 12.79 -4.15
C LEU A 53 8.91 13.70 -3.65
N SER A 54 10.03 13.73 -4.37
CA SER A 54 11.18 14.60 -4.08
C SER A 54 10.81 16.08 -4.20
N ARG A 55 10.09 16.46 -5.27
CA ARG A 55 9.59 17.83 -5.47
C ARG A 55 8.60 18.28 -4.38
N LEU A 56 7.86 17.32 -3.83
CA LEU A 56 6.92 17.55 -2.74
C LEU A 56 7.58 17.56 -1.35
N ASN A 57 8.92 17.42 -1.29
CA ASN A 57 9.70 17.31 -0.05
C ASN A 57 9.23 16.17 0.88
N ILE A 58 8.75 15.07 0.30
CA ILE A 58 8.33 13.91 1.07
C ILE A 58 9.58 13.11 1.47
N THR A 59 9.87 13.10 2.77
CA THR A 59 11.00 12.36 3.35
C THR A 59 10.56 11.00 3.88
N TYR A 60 11.54 10.13 4.13
CA TYR A 60 11.29 8.80 4.68
C TYR A 60 10.70 8.88 6.10
N PRO A 61 9.77 7.97 6.49
CA PRO A 61 9.18 6.88 5.70
C PRO A 61 8.15 7.35 4.67
N MET A 62 8.30 6.90 3.43
CA MET A 62 7.34 7.16 2.36
C MET A 62 6.18 6.16 2.46
N LEU A 63 5.03 6.65 2.91
CA LEU A 63 3.82 5.86 3.09
C LEU A 63 2.75 6.31 2.11
N PHE A 64 1.99 5.35 1.62
CA PHE A 64 0.97 5.55 0.61
C PHE A 64 -0.35 4.95 1.07
N LYS A 65 -1.43 5.63 0.73
CA LYS A 65 -2.79 5.11 0.79
C LYS A 65 -3.17 4.66 -0.61
N LEU A 66 -3.50 3.39 -0.72
CA LEU A 66 -4.08 2.79 -1.92
C LEU A 66 -5.59 2.74 -1.76
N THR A 67 -6.32 3.24 -2.75
CA THR A 67 -7.79 3.20 -2.76
C THR A 67 -8.27 2.63 -4.08
N ASN A 68 -9.04 1.54 -4.01
CA ASN A 68 -9.80 1.02 -5.14
C ASN A 68 -11.17 1.70 -5.16
N LYS A 69 -11.40 2.57 -6.14
CA LYS A 69 -12.65 3.32 -6.30
C LYS A 69 -13.84 2.43 -6.68
N ASN A 70 -13.59 1.27 -7.30
CA ASN A 70 -14.66 0.38 -7.76
C ASN A 70 -15.30 -0.39 -6.60
N SER A 71 -14.52 -0.73 -5.58
CA SER A 71 -14.95 -1.55 -4.44
C SER A 71 -15.01 -0.79 -3.11
N ASP A 72 -14.75 0.52 -3.12
CA ASP A 72 -14.59 1.38 -1.93
C ASP A 72 -13.65 0.78 -0.86
N ARG A 73 -12.61 0.08 -1.31
CA ARG A 73 -11.62 -0.54 -0.41
C ARG A 73 -10.35 0.29 -0.39
N MET A 74 -9.74 0.38 0.78
CA MET A 74 -8.47 1.07 0.96
C MET A 74 -7.50 0.26 1.80
N THR A 75 -6.20 0.45 1.54
CA THR A 75 -5.11 -0.08 2.37
C THR A 75 -3.97 0.92 2.40
N HIS A 76 -3.03 0.74 3.33
CA HIS A 76 -1.82 1.54 3.41
C HIS A 76 -0.60 0.65 3.16
N CYS A 77 0.38 1.18 2.45
CA CYS A 77 1.61 0.47 2.11
C CYS A 77 2.81 1.41 2.13
N GLY A 78 4.00 0.83 2.31
CA GLY A 78 5.26 1.52 2.04
C GLY A 78 5.72 1.26 0.60
N VAL A 79 6.78 1.93 0.18
CA VAL A 79 7.51 1.61 -1.05
C VAL A 79 8.77 0.83 -0.72
N LEU A 80 9.07 -0.19 -1.52
CA LEU A 80 10.34 -0.92 -1.46
C LEU A 80 11.38 -0.26 -2.36
N GLU A 81 11.06 -0.14 -3.65
CA GLU A 81 11.94 0.35 -4.71
C GLU A 81 11.15 1.09 -5.79
N PHE A 82 11.84 1.97 -6.50
CA PHE A 82 11.29 2.74 -7.62
C PHE A 82 11.84 2.24 -8.96
N VAL A 83 11.48 1.02 -9.33
CA VAL A 83 11.99 0.31 -10.53
C VAL A 83 10.87 -0.22 -11.45
N ALA A 84 9.61 0.13 -11.19
CA ALA A 84 8.50 -0.28 -12.03
C ALA A 84 8.47 0.49 -13.35
N ASP A 85 7.82 -0.09 -14.36
CA ASP A 85 7.51 0.60 -15.61
C ASP A 85 6.61 1.81 -15.38
N GLU A 86 6.75 2.83 -16.23
CA GLU A 86 5.98 4.06 -16.11
C GLU A 86 4.47 3.81 -16.22
N GLY A 87 3.71 4.37 -15.28
CA GLY A 87 2.26 4.14 -15.17
C GLY A 87 1.86 2.80 -14.53
N ILE A 88 2.82 1.98 -14.11
CA ILE A 88 2.60 0.67 -13.50
C ILE A 88 3.10 0.66 -12.04
N CYS A 89 2.35 0.01 -11.16
CA CYS A 89 2.79 -0.33 -9.81
C CYS A 89 2.63 -1.83 -9.58
N TYR A 90 3.62 -2.43 -8.93
CA TYR A 90 3.57 -3.84 -8.56
C TYR A 90 3.22 -3.99 -7.08
N LEU A 91 2.21 -4.80 -6.81
CA LEU A 91 1.69 -5.05 -5.47
C LEU A 91 1.79 -6.54 -5.13
N PRO A 92 1.95 -6.87 -3.83
CA PRO A 92 1.76 -8.23 -3.36
C PRO A 92 0.38 -8.77 -3.70
N HIS A 93 0.29 -10.06 -4.03
CA HIS A 93 -0.96 -10.70 -4.39
C HIS A 93 -2.03 -10.57 -3.29
N TRP A 94 -1.65 -10.73 -2.01
CA TRP A 94 -2.59 -10.56 -0.89
C TRP A 94 -3.17 -9.15 -0.82
N MET A 95 -2.40 -8.13 -1.22
CA MET A 95 -2.84 -6.74 -1.19
C MET A 95 -3.84 -6.48 -2.31
N MET A 96 -3.61 -7.07 -3.49
CA MET A 96 -4.57 -7.03 -4.61
C MET A 96 -5.86 -7.76 -4.24
N GLN A 97 -5.79 -8.95 -3.63
CA GLN A 97 -6.96 -9.68 -3.13
C GLN A 97 -7.73 -8.88 -2.08
N ASN A 98 -7.03 -8.25 -1.14
CA ASN A 98 -7.66 -7.41 -0.13
C ASN A 98 -8.38 -6.20 -0.75
N LEU A 99 -7.79 -5.58 -1.77
CA LEU A 99 -8.39 -4.46 -2.49
C LEU A 99 -9.40 -4.89 -3.57
N LEU A 100 -9.60 -6.18 -3.82
CA LEU A 100 -10.40 -6.71 -4.93
C LEU A 100 -9.97 -6.11 -6.28
N LEU A 101 -8.66 -6.08 -6.52
CA LEU A 101 -8.06 -5.62 -7.76
C LEU A 101 -7.70 -6.80 -8.66
N GLU A 102 -8.02 -6.65 -9.94
CA GLU A 102 -7.53 -7.52 -11.01
C GLU A 102 -6.22 -6.94 -11.59
N GLU A 103 -5.47 -7.78 -12.31
CA GLU A 103 -4.26 -7.34 -13.02
C GLU A 103 -4.59 -6.29 -14.09
N GLY A 104 -3.84 -5.19 -14.09
CA GLY A 104 -4.15 -4.00 -14.90
C GLY A 104 -5.23 -3.10 -14.30
N GLY A 105 -5.81 -3.45 -13.16
CA GLY A 105 -6.77 -2.62 -12.44
C GLY A 105 -6.18 -1.29 -12.00
N LEU A 106 -6.99 -0.23 -12.01
CA LEU A 106 -6.57 1.10 -11.58
C LEU A 106 -6.73 1.25 -10.07
N VAL A 107 -5.64 1.65 -9.41
CA VAL A 107 -5.67 2.07 -7.99
C VAL A 107 -5.30 3.53 -7.88
N GLN A 108 -5.96 4.25 -6.97
CA GLN A 108 -5.52 5.58 -6.57
C GLN A 108 -4.46 5.47 -5.48
N VAL A 109 -3.29 6.05 -5.72
CA VAL A 109 -2.16 6.10 -4.79
C VAL A 109 -2.01 7.52 -4.28
N GLU A 110 -2.04 7.68 -2.96
CA GLU A 110 -1.91 8.99 -2.31
C GLU A 110 -0.84 8.96 -1.22
N SER A 111 0.13 9.89 -1.21
CA SER A 111 1.13 9.96 -0.13
C SER A 111 0.49 10.38 1.19
N VAL A 112 0.61 9.56 2.24
CA VAL A 112 0.16 9.91 3.60
C VAL A 112 1.37 10.13 4.50
N ASN A 113 1.27 11.11 5.40
CA ASN A 113 2.10 11.14 6.59
C ASN A 113 1.30 10.49 7.73
N LEU A 114 1.63 9.24 8.06
CA LEU A 114 1.03 8.54 9.19
C LEU A 114 1.93 8.70 10.42
N MET A 115 1.33 9.07 11.55
CA MET A 115 2.01 9.03 12.84
C MET A 115 2.24 7.57 13.24
N VAL A 116 3.33 7.31 13.97
CA VAL A 116 3.59 5.98 14.53
C VAL A 116 2.43 5.60 15.45
N ALA A 117 1.81 4.45 15.19
CA ALA A 117 0.73 3.96 16.02
C ALA A 117 1.25 3.62 17.44
N THR A 118 0.60 4.17 18.46
CA THR A 118 0.87 3.87 19.88
C THR A 118 0.25 2.54 20.31
N TYR A 119 -0.73 2.05 19.57
CA TYR A 119 -1.45 0.81 19.83
C TYR A 119 -1.85 0.13 18.52
N SER A 120 -1.75 -1.19 18.45
CA SER A 120 -2.17 -1.98 17.30
C SER A 120 -2.84 -3.27 17.79
N LYS A 121 -4.09 -3.48 17.38
CA LYS A 121 -4.87 -4.69 17.71
C LYS A 121 -4.95 -5.56 16.48
N PHE A 122 -4.52 -6.81 16.60
CA PHE A 122 -4.53 -7.80 15.53
C PHE A 122 -5.56 -8.87 15.84
N GLN A 123 -6.35 -9.25 14.84
CA GLN A 123 -7.27 -10.37 14.91
C GLN A 123 -6.78 -11.47 13.97
N PRO A 124 -6.48 -12.67 14.49
CA PRO A 124 -6.12 -13.81 13.65
C PRO A 124 -7.27 -14.18 12.71
N GLN A 125 -6.96 -14.47 11.45
CA GLN A 125 -7.96 -14.95 10.48
C GLN A 125 -8.16 -16.47 10.53
N SER A 126 -7.20 -17.23 11.07
CA SER A 126 -7.29 -18.67 11.29
C SER A 126 -6.95 -19.02 12.75
N PRO A 127 -7.62 -20.02 13.35
CA PRO A 127 -7.24 -20.55 14.66
C PRO A 127 -5.83 -21.13 14.70
N ASP A 128 -5.24 -21.53 13.57
CA ASP A 128 -3.88 -22.09 13.50
C ASP A 128 -2.80 -21.12 14.05
N PHE A 129 -3.09 -19.82 14.04
CA PHE A 129 -2.18 -18.80 14.58
C PHE A 129 -2.15 -18.78 16.12
N LEU A 130 -3.17 -19.34 16.78
CA LEU A 130 -3.24 -19.45 18.24
C LEU A 130 -2.36 -20.57 18.79
N ASP A 131 -2.01 -21.56 17.96
CA ASP A 131 -1.17 -22.70 18.34
C ASP A 131 0.35 -22.39 18.29
N ILE A 132 0.71 -21.16 17.90
CA ILE A 132 2.10 -20.72 17.86
C ILE A 132 2.57 -20.38 19.28
N THR A 133 3.70 -20.95 19.71
CA THR A 133 4.24 -20.83 21.09
C THR A 133 4.52 -19.38 21.52
N ASN A 134 4.73 -18.45 20.57
CA ASN A 134 4.95 -17.03 20.87
C ASN A 134 4.34 -16.10 19.80
N PRO A 135 3.01 -15.88 19.82
CA PRO A 135 2.32 -15.12 18.77
C PRO A 135 2.69 -13.64 18.77
N LYS A 136 3.13 -13.08 19.91
CA LYS A 136 3.61 -11.69 20.01
C LYS A 136 4.92 -11.45 19.27
N ALA A 137 5.87 -12.39 19.33
CA ALA A 137 7.14 -12.27 18.63
C ALA A 137 6.94 -12.34 17.10
N VAL A 138 6.02 -13.19 16.65
CA VAL A 138 5.62 -13.28 15.24
C VAL A 138 5.05 -11.95 14.77
N ILE A 139 4.05 -11.40 15.47
CA ILE A 139 3.44 -10.10 15.10
C ILE A 139 4.49 -8.98 15.05
N SER A 140 5.40 -8.92 16.02
CA SER A 140 6.46 -7.91 16.03
C SER A 140 7.46 -8.05 14.88
N HIS A 141 7.66 -9.26 14.36
CA HIS A 141 8.55 -9.50 13.21
C HIS A 141 7.94 -9.05 11.89
N TYR A 142 6.60 -9.02 11.79
CA TYR A 142 5.86 -8.57 10.60
C TYR A 142 5.38 -7.11 10.69
N LYS A 143 5.67 -6.39 11.78
CA LYS A 143 5.41 -4.96 11.94
C LYS A 143 6.47 -4.12 11.23
#